data_AF-A0AB39MBK8-F1
#
_entry.id   AF-A0AB39MBK8-F1
#
_cell.length_a   1.000
_cell.length_b   1.000
_cell.length_c   1.000
_cell.angle_alpha   90.00
_cell.angle_beta   90.00
_cell.angle_gamma   90.00
#
_symmetry.space_group_name_H-M   'P 1'
#
loop_
_entity.id
_entity.type
_entity.pdbx_description
1 polymer ?
#
loop_
_entity_poly.entity_id
_entity_poly.type
_entity_poly.pdbx_seq_one_letter_code
_entity_poly.pdbx_strand_id
1 'polypeptide(L)'
;MWTIAVGSSVFVLIILAAAGTWVYGAYSMSDPTTVILAGIRIDDSRISVKMPTCQTDTVGTVEVYNSDSAKLLWQASGPKTSAGKRGSVTLWKAADFHKASPTTQPTTLPANLDVSVTFAGVEDGTGDVFNVPRVKAARIPDGQYWTRDGARSATQIDAQLKCNSDA
;
A
#
# COMPACT_ATOMS: atom_id res chain seq x y z
N MET A 1 5.68 -20.43 62.65
CA MET A 1 6.42 -20.23 61.39
C MET A 1 5.45 -20.53 60.24
N TRP A 2 4.79 -19.50 59.68
CA TRP A 2 3.85 -19.67 58.57
C TRP A 2 3.92 -18.42 57.70
N THR A 3 4.78 -18.42 56.67
CA THR A 3 5.01 -17.26 55.80
C THR A 3 5.59 -17.68 54.45
N ILE A 4 5.05 -18.69 53.77
CA ILE A 4 5.40 -18.93 52.35
C ILE A 4 4.18 -19.46 51.60
N ALA A 5 3.20 -18.60 51.33
CA ALA A 5 2.12 -18.94 50.38
C ALA A 5 1.60 -17.74 49.58
N VAL A 6 1.86 -16.50 50.02
CA VAL A 6 1.32 -15.29 49.37
C VAL A 6 2.27 -14.73 48.29
N GLY A 7 3.55 -15.10 48.30
CA GLY A 7 4.55 -14.54 47.38
C GLY A 7 4.51 -15.09 45.94
N SER A 8 4.15 -16.37 45.75
CA SER A 8 4.17 -17.00 44.42
C SER A 8 3.06 -16.50 43.49
N SER A 9 1.86 -16.22 44.03
CA SER A 9 0.72 -15.81 43.19
C SER A 9 0.87 -14.40 42.63
N VAL A 10 1.52 -13.48 43.35
CA VAL A 10 1.72 -12.10 42.89
C VAL A 10 2.74 -12.04 41.76
N PHE A 11 3.83 -12.82 41.85
CA PHE A 11 4.84 -12.88 40.79
C PHE A 11 4.30 -13.49 39.48
N VAL A 12 3.49 -14.55 39.58
CA VAL A 12 2.85 -15.16 38.40
C VAL A 12 1.90 -14.18 37.72
N LEU A 13 1.12 -13.41 38.49
CA LEU A 13 0.22 -12.39 37.95
C LEU A 13 0.97 -11.22 37.29
N ILE A 14 2.10 -10.79 37.85
CA ILE A 14 2.94 -9.74 37.26
C ILE A 14 3.53 -10.20 35.91
N ILE A 15 4.01 -11.44 35.83
CA ILE A 15 4.55 -12.01 34.58
C ILE A 15 3.45 -12.15 33.52
N LEU A 16 2.25 -12.61 33.91
CA LEU A 16 1.11 -12.71 32.99
C LEU A 16 0.61 -11.33 32.53
N ALA A 17 0.60 -10.33 33.41
CA ALA A 17 0.24 -8.96 33.06
C ALA A 17 1.26 -8.33 32.10
N ALA A 18 2.56 -8.56 32.33
CA ALA A 18 3.62 -8.10 31.43
C ALA A 18 3.52 -8.76 30.05
N ALA A 19 3.29 -10.07 29.99
CA ALA A 19 3.07 -10.81 28.75
C ALA A 19 1.80 -10.34 28.02
N GLY A 20 0.70 -10.15 28.74
CA GLY A 20 -0.56 -9.64 28.18
C GLY A 20 -0.44 -8.21 27.63
N THR A 21 0.31 -7.35 28.32
CA THR A 21 0.59 -5.98 27.87
C THR A 21 1.48 -5.95 26.63
N TRP A 22 2.46 -6.86 26.53
CA TRP A 22 3.30 -7.02 25.34
C TRP A 22 2.51 -7.51 24.13
N VAL A 23 1.66 -8.53 24.32
CA VAL A 23 0.78 -9.06 23.26
C VAL A 23 -0.21 -7.99 22.81
N TYR A 24 -0.83 -7.27 23.74
CA TYR A 24 -1.74 -6.17 23.42
C TYR A 24 -1.03 -5.00 22.73
N GLY A 25 0.18 -4.64 23.17
CA GLY A 25 1.00 -3.62 22.52
C GLY A 25 1.36 -4.02 21.08
N ALA A 26 1.81 -5.25 20.86
CA ALA A 26 2.11 -5.76 19.53
C ALA A 26 0.87 -5.81 18.63
N TYR A 27 -0.29 -6.22 19.16
CA TYR A 27 -1.54 -6.29 18.41
C TYR A 27 -2.10 -4.89 18.09
N SER A 28 -2.08 -3.98 19.06
CA SER A 28 -2.56 -2.59 18.92
C SER A 28 -1.66 -1.75 18.01
N MET A 29 -0.40 -2.12 17.84
CA MET A 29 0.50 -1.49 16.87
C MET A 29 0.36 -2.09 15.45
N SER A 30 -0.26 -3.27 15.31
CA SER A 30 -0.35 -3.99 14.04
C SER A 30 -1.67 -3.76 13.29
N ASP A 31 -2.65 -3.12 13.91
CA ASP A 31 -3.93 -2.80 13.26
C ASP A 31 -4.08 -1.27 13.14
N PRO A 32 -3.51 -0.64 12.10
CA PRO A 32 -3.83 0.74 11.82
C PRO A 32 -5.33 0.82 11.50
N THR A 33 -6.05 1.57 12.33
CA THR A 33 -7.52 1.71 12.33
C THR A 33 -8.09 2.31 11.04
N THR A 34 -7.22 2.69 10.10
CA THR A 34 -7.57 3.16 8.75
C THR A 34 -6.62 2.53 7.74
N VAL A 35 -7.07 1.49 7.05
CA VAL A 35 -6.34 0.94 5.91
C VAL A 35 -6.46 1.95 4.76
N ILE A 36 -5.33 2.58 4.42
CA ILE A 36 -5.22 3.48 3.28
C ILE A 36 -5.51 2.69 2.01
N LEU A 37 -6.47 3.14 1.21
CA LEU A 37 -6.92 2.52 -0.02
C LEU A 37 -6.06 2.99 -1.20
N ALA A 38 -5.35 2.07 -1.84
CA ALA A 38 -4.90 2.28 -3.21
C ALA A 38 -5.93 1.73 -4.21
N GLY A 39 -5.88 2.24 -5.43
CA GLY A 39 -6.73 1.79 -6.53
C GLY A 39 -5.95 1.16 -7.66
N ILE A 40 -6.53 0.15 -8.30
CA ILE A 40 -6.00 -0.45 -9.54
C ILE A 40 -7.09 -0.56 -10.61
N ARG A 41 -6.69 -0.42 -11.86
CA ARG A 41 -7.52 -0.68 -13.04
C ARG A 41 -6.71 -1.50 -14.04
N ILE A 42 -7.32 -2.56 -14.56
CA ILE A 42 -6.71 -3.42 -15.59
C ILE A 42 -7.66 -3.42 -16.79
N ASP A 43 -7.27 -2.71 -17.84
CA ASP A 43 -7.96 -2.70 -19.14
C ASP A 43 -7.08 -3.46 -20.13
N ASP A 44 -7.43 -4.71 -20.44
CA ASP A 44 -6.61 -5.62 -21.26
C ASP A 44 -5.16 -5.73 -20.76
N SER A 45 -4.22 -5.14 -21.49
CA SER A 45 -2.79 -5.09 -21.14
C SER A 45 -2.40 -3.81 -20.39
N ARG A 46 -3.29 -2.84 -20.23
CA ARG A 46 -3.00 -1.58 -19.55
C ARG A 46 -3.33 -1.68 -18.08
N ILE A 47 -2.31 -1.59 -17.22
CA ILE A 47 -2.47 -1.59 -15.77
C ILE A 47 -2.21 -0.17 -15.26
N SER A 48 -3.23 0.43 -14.65
CA SER A 48 -3.14 1.76 -14.05
C SER A 48 -3.42 1.68 -12.55
N VAL A 49 -2.61 2.37 -11.76
CA VAL A 49 -2.76 2.44 -10.31
C VAL A 49 -2.98 3.89 -9.87
N LYS A 50 -3.70 4.05 -8.76
CA LYS A 50 -3.81 5.30 -8.02
C LYS A 50 -3.36 5.07 -6.59
N MET A 51 -2.21 5.62 -6.24
CA MET A 51 -1.79 5.76 -4.85
C MET A 51 -2.37 7.06 -4.28
N PRO A 52 -2.89 7.07 -3.06
CA PRO A 52 -3.38 8.29 -2.44
C PRO A 52 -2.23 9.26 -2.18
N THR A 53 -2.45 10.54 -2.49
CA THR A 53 -1.44 11.60 -2.36
C THR A 53 -2.08 12.89 -1.86
N CYS A 54 -1.40 13.61 -0.99
CA CYS A 54 -1.66 15.02 -0.71
C CYS A 54 -1.17 15.90 -1.87
N GLN A 55 -1.63 17.15 -1.92
CA GLN A 55 -1.26 18.09 -3.00
C GLN A 55 0.24 18.40 -3.02
N THR A 56 0.89 18.37 -1.86
CA THR A 56 2.33 18.59 -1.67
C THR A 56 3.16 17.36 -1.99
N ASP A 57 2.56 16.17 -2.03
CA ASP A 57 3.27 14.94 -2.26
C ASP A 57 3.68 14.84 -3.73
N THR A 58 4.86 14.27 -3.94
CA THR A 58 5.33 13.92 -5.29
C THR A 58 5.84 12.50 -5.26
N VAL A 59 5.31 11.64 -6.13
CA VAL A 59 5.81 10.27 -6.28
C VAL A 59 7.26 10.31 -6.78
N GLY A 60 8.15 9.61 -6.07
CA GLY A 60 9.55 9.44 -6.42
C GLY A 60 9.78 8.14 -7.19
N THR A 61 9.50 7.02 -6.53
CA THR A 61 9.72 5.67 -7.07
C THR A 61 8.44 4.86 -6.98
N VAL A 62 8.19 4.01 -7.98
CA VAL A 62 7.13 3.01 -8.00
C VAL A 62 7.79 1.65 -8.18
N GLU A 63 7.41 0.68 -7.37
CA GLU A 63 7.88 -0.68 -7.48
C GLU A 63 6.70 -1.64 -7.54
N VAL A 64 6.88 -2.74 -8.26
CA VAL A 64 5.88 -3.77 -8.43
C VAL A 64 6.53 -5.11 -8.17
N TYR A 65 5.94 -5.87 -7.26
CA TYR A 65 6.41 -7.17 -6.85
C TYR A 65 5.37 -8.25 -7.13
N ASN A 66 5.83 -9.47 -7.30
CA ASN A 66 5.00 -10.64 -7.04
C ASN A 66 4.87 -10.79 -5.54
N SER A 67 3.68 -10.56 -4.99
CA SER A 67 3.43 -10.60 -3.55
C SER A 67 3.75 -11.98 -2.95
N ASP A 68 3.46 -13.06 -3.69
CA ASP A 68 3.64 -14.42 -3.20
C ASP A 68 5.12 -14.82 -3.02
N SER A 69 6.02 -14.17 -3.78
CA SER A 69 7.44 -14.52 -3.81
C SER A 69 8.40 -13.37 -3.49
N ALA A 70 7.87 -12.18 -3.16
CA ALA A 70 8.60 -10.92 -3.02
C ALA A 70 9.54 -10.57 -4.19
N LYS A 71 9.29 -11.13 -5.38
CA LYS A 71 10.16 -10.92 -6.54
C LYS A 71 9.81 -9.58 -7.18
N LEU A 72 10.80 -8.69 -7.32
CA LEU A 72 10.64 -7.45 -8.07
C LEU A 72 10.34 -7.78 -9.55
N LEU A 73 9.21 -7.28 -10.04
CA LEU A 73 8.76 -7.42 -11.42
C LEU A 73 9.02 -6.17 -12.24
N TRP A 74 8.96 -5.00 -11.60
CA TRP A 74 9.16 -3.71 -12.25
C TRP A 74 9.47 -2.62 -11.24
N GLN A 75 10.31 -1.67 -11.66
CA GLN A 75 10.58 -0.45 -10.92
C GLN A 75 10.65 0.72 -11.90
N ALA A 76 10.11 1.86 -11.51
CA ALA A 76 10.31 3.11 -12.21
C ALA A 76 10.46 4.29 -11.26
N SER A 77 11.19 5.32 -11.68
CA SER A 77 11.43 6.51 -10.89
C SER A 77 11.37 7.80 -11.70
N GLY A 78 11.00 8.86 -10.99
CA GLY A 78 10.78 10.19 -11.54
C GLY A 78 9.67 10.21 -12.58
N PRO A 79 8.39 10.16 -12.16
CA PRO A 79 7.27 10.35 -13.08
C PRO A 79 7.37 11.71 -13.78
N LYS A 80 7.24 11.71 -15.10
CA LYS A 80 7.30 12.90 -15.96
C LYS A 80 5.96 13.63 -16.03
N THR A 81 4.86 12.88 -15.93
CA THR A 81 3.50 13.42 -16.06
C THR A 81 2.99 13.98 -14.74
N SER A 82 2.16 15.03 -14.79
CA SER A 82 1.53 15.59 -13.59
C SER A 82 0.61 14.59 -12.88
N ALA A 83 -0.01 13.67 -13.63
CA ALA A 83 -0.80 12.58 -13.05
C ALA A 83 0.09 11.58 -12.30
N GLY A 84 1.21 11.18 -12.89
CA GLY A 84 2.17 10.25 -12.27
C GLY A 84 2.80 10.83 -11.00
N LYS A 85 3.14 12.13 -11.01
CA LYS A 85 3.62 12.83 -9.81
C LYS A 85 2.60 12.81 -8.66
N ARG A 86 1.31 12.82 -8.98
CA ARG A 86 0.18 12.73 -8.03
C ARG A 86 -0.37 11.31 -7.88
N GLY A 87 0.48 10.29 -7.93
CA GLY A 87 0.09 8.90 -7.63
C GLY A 87 -0.72 8.17 -8.71
N SER A 88 -1.07 8.81 -9.83
CA SER A 88 -1.80 8.16 -10.93
C SER A 88 -0.82 7.63 -11.99
N VAL A 89 -0.47 6.35 -11.89
CA VAL A 89 0.62 5.74 -12.67
C VAL A 89 0.07 4.67 -13.61
N THR A 90 0.58 4.61 -14.84
CA THR A 90 0.44 3.42 -15.71
C THR A 90 1.70 2.57 -15.57
N LEU A 91 1.55 1.35 -15.05
CA LEU A 91 2.67 0.42 -14.84
C LEU A 91 3.25 -0.02 -16.20
N TRP A 92 4.56 -0.30 -16.23
CA TRP A 92 5.32 -0.66 -17.44
C TRP A 92 5.29 0.36 -18.60
N LYS A 93 4.68 1.55 -18.43
CA LYS A 93 4.73 2.63 -19.43
C LYS A 93 6.02 3.44 -19.26
N ALA A 94 7.15 2.87 -19.67
CA ALA A 94 8.49 3.44 -19.45
C ALA A 94 8.65 4.91 -19.91
N ALA A 95 7.96 5.31 -20.98
CA ALA A 95 7.99 6.68 -21.49
C ALA A 95 7.53 7.74 -20.48
N ASP A 96 6.67 7.37 -19.53
CA ASP A 96 6.13 8.25 -18.50
C ASP A 96 7.11 8.50 -17.33
N PHE A 97 8.30 7.87 -17.35
CA PHE A 97 9.28 7.92 -16.27
C PHE A 97 10.67 8.32 -16.76
N HIS A 98 11.49 8.87 -15.88
CA HIS A 98 12.91 9.12 -16.17
C HIS A 98 13.73 7.83 -16.21
N LYS A 99 13.44 6.88 -15.31
CA LYS A 99 14.03 5.53 -15.32
C LYS A 99 12.91 4.51 -15.13
N ALA A 100 12.95 3.41 -15.89
CA ALA A 100 12.02 2.30 -15.73
C ALA A 100 12.68 1.01 -16.21
N SER A 101 12.50 -0.08 -15.46
CA SER A 101 13.01 -1.40 -15.81
C SER A 101 12.18 -2.52 -15.17
N PRO A 102 11.91 -3.62 -15.89
CA PRO A 102 12.07 -3.77 -17.34
C PRO A 102 11.07 -2.89 -18.12
N THR A 103 11.34 -2.62 -19.40
CA THR A 103 10.44 -1.79 -20.24
C THR A 103 9.21 -2.54 -20.77
N THR A 104 9.21 -3.87 -20.65
CA THR A 104 8.14 -4.74 -21.16
C THR A 104 7.40 -5.39 -20.00
N GLN A 105 6.07 -5.38 -20.07
CA GLN A 105 5.22 -6.09 -19.11
C GLN A 105 5.35 -7.61 -19.29
N PRO A 106 5.37 -8.41 -18.21
CA PRO A 106 5.27 -9.86 -18.29
C PRO A 106 4.01 -10.32 -19.04
N THR A 107 4.13 -11.35 -19.88
CA THR A 107 2.99 -11.96 -20.59
C THR A 107 1.94 -12.50 -19.63
N THR A 108 2.38 -13.02 -18.49
CA THR A 108 1.53 -13.52 -17.40
C THR A 108 1.82 -12.73 -16.14
N LEU A 109 0.79 -12.11 -15.58
CA LEU A 109 0.86 -11.44 -14.29
C LEU A 109 0.73 -12.49 -13.17
N PRO A 110 1.39 -12.29 -12.00
CA PRO A 110 1.11 -13.09 -10.82
C PRO A 110 -0.34 -12.93 -10.37
N ALA A 111 -0.81 -13.85 -9.51
CA ALA A 111 -2.15 -13.76 -8.93
C ALA A 111 -2.30 -12.51 -8.05
N ASN A 112 -1.24 -12.16 -7.32
CA ASN A 112 -1.18 -11.02 -6.41
C ASN A 112 -0.04 -10.08 -6.83
N LEU A 113 -0.40 -8.87 -7.25
CA LEU A 113 0.55 -7.78 -7.53
C LEU A 113 0.64 -6.89 -6.30
N ASP A 114 1.81 -6.81 -5.71
CA ASP A 114 2.13 -5.80 -4.70
C ASP A 114 2.71 -4.58 -5.40
N VAL A 115 2.11 -3.41 -5.17
CA VAL A 115 2.57 -2.15 -5.75
C VAL A 115 2.89 -1.20 -4.62
N SER A 116 4.12 -0.71 -4.58
CA SER A 116 4.57 0.29 -3.62
C SER A 116 5.00 1.57 -4.32
N VAL A 117 4.86 2.67 -3.60
CA VAL A 117 5.34 4.00 -3.97
C VAL A 117 6.12 4.57 -2.82
N THR A 118 7.27 5.15 -3.14
CA THR A 118 8.03 6.03 -2.23
C THR A 118 7.90 7.46 -2.71
N PHE A 119 7.59 8.38 -1.81
CA PHE A 119 7.48 9.80 -2.13
C PHE A 119 8.87 10.44 -2.25
N ALA A 120 9.00 11.43 -3.13
CA ALA A 120 10.25 12.13 -3.36
C ALA A 120 10.60 13.02 -2.15
N GLY A 121 11.86 12.97 -1.71
CA GLY A 121 12.36 13.81 -0.63
C GLY A 121 12.08 13.28 0.78
N VAL A 122 11.41 12.14 0.92
CA VAL A 122 11.17 11.44 2.18
C VAL A 122 11.41 9.93 2.02
N GLU A 123 11.65 9.23 3.12
CA GLU A 123 11.73 7.75 3.12
C GLU A 123 10.34 7.09 3.26
N ASP A 124 9.29 7.90 3.37
CA ASP A 124 7.92 7.43 3.52
C ASP A 124 7.28 7.01 2.19
N GLY A 125 6.32 6.10 2.28
CA GLY A 125 5.68 5.50 1.13
C GLY A 125 4.35 4.84 1.46
N THR A 126 3.68 4.37 0.42
CA THR A 126 2.41 3.65 0.53
C THR A 126 2.34 2.55 -0.52
N GLY A 127 1.51 1.55 -0.29
CA GLY A 127 1.35 0.45 -1.23
C GLY A 127 0.14 -0.41 -0.89
N ASP A 128 -0.20 -1.31 -1.80
CA ASP A 128 -1.29 -2.27 -1.62
C ASP A 128 -1.05 -3.51 -2.47
N VAL A 129 -1.70 -4.61 -2.08
CA VAL A 129 -1.68 -5.89 -2.78
C VAL A 129 -2.98 -6.11 -3.51
N PHE A 130 -2.89 -6.27 -4.83
CA PHE A 130 -4.04 -6.45 -5.71
C PHE A 130 -4.14 -7.88 -6.23
N ASN A 131 -5.28 -8.52 -5.96
CA ASN A 131 -5.61 -9.80 -6.58
C ASN A 131 -6.04 -9.59 -8.04
N VAL A 132 -5.16 -9.94 -8.99
CA VAL A 132 -5.34 -9.69 -10.43
C VAL A 132 -6.61 -10.35 -10.99
N PRO A 133 -6.93 -11.64 -10.70
CA PRO A 133 -8.19 -12.24 -11.16
C PRO A 133 -9.43 -11.49 -10.68
N ARG A 134 -9.46 -11.07 -9.41
CA ARG A 134 -10.59 -10.33 -8.83
C ARG A 134 -10.77 -8.95 -9.46
N VAL A 135 -9.67 -8.24 -9.71
CA VAL A 135 -9.71 -6.92 -10.39
C VAL A 135 -10.23 -7.07 -11.82
N LYS A 136 -9.75 -8.07 -12.57
CA LYS A 136 -10.21 -8.34 -13.95
C LYS A 136 -11.68 -8.76 -14.03
N ALA A 137 -12.17 -9.48 -13.02
CA ALA A 137 -13.57 -9.89 -12.94
C ALA A 137 -14.51 -8.75 -12.48
N ALA A 138 -13.97 -7.67 -11.92
CA ALA A 138 -14.77 -6.55 -11.43
C ALA A 138 -15.20 -5.65 -12.58
N ARG A 139 -16.46 -5.19 -12.54
CA ARG A 139 -16.93 -4.12 -13.41
C ARG A 139 -16.54 -2.77 -12.82
N ILE A 140 -15.54 -2.12 -13.41
CA ILE A 140 -15.04 -0.82 -12.97
C ILE A 140 -15.56 0.26 -13.94
N PRO A 141 -16.34 1.26 -13.47
CA PRO A 141 -16.76 2.38 -14.31
C PRO A 141 -15.57 3.15 -14.89
N ASP A 142 -15.75 3.80 -16.04
CA ASP A 142 -14.71 4.62 -16.64
C ASP A 142 -14.25 5.75 -15.71
N GLY A 143 -12.93 5.99 -15.70
CA GLY A 143 -12.29 6.96 -14.81
C GLY A 143 -12.22 6.55 -13.33
N GLN A 144 -12.63 5.32 -12.99
CA GLN A 144 -12.51 4.77 -11.64
C GLN A 144 -11.50 3.63 -11.58
N TYR A 145 -11.10 3.33 -10.35
CA TYR A 145 -10.20 2.26 -9.95
C TYR A 145 -10.95 1.29 -9.05
N TRP A 146 -10.62 0.02 -9.15
CA TRP A 146 -11.02 -0.98 -8.17
C TRP A 146 -10.24 -0.74 -6.88
N THR A 147 -10.97 -0.76 -5.76
CA THR A 147 -10.41 -0.82 -4.41
C THR A 147 -11.08 -1.97 -3.65
N ARG A 148 -10.53 -2.37 -2.51
CA ARG A 148 -11.17 -3.37 -1.63
C ARG A 148 -12.58 -2.98 -1.16
N ASP A 149 -12.90 -1.68 -1.16
CA ASP A 149 -14.20 -1.12 -0.75
C ASP A 149 -15.11 -0.75 -1.94
N GLY A 150 -14.75 -1.19 -3.15
CA GLY A 150 -15.49 -0.92 -4.38
C GLY A 150 -14.83 0.11 -5.29
N ALA A 151 -15.52 0.50 -6.36
CA ALA A 151 -14.95 1.42 -7.34
C ALA A 151 -14.85 2.85 -6.77
N ARG A 152 -13.71 3.51 -7.00
CA ARG A 152 -13.44 4.88 -6.55
C ARG A 152 -12.76 5.69 -7.64
N SER A 153 -13.07 6.98 -7.72
CA SER A 153 -12.29 7.91 -8.55
C SER A 153 -10.94 8.24 -7.90
N ALA A 154 -10.00 8.79 -8.69
CA ALA A 154 -8.72 9.25 -8.15
C ALA A 154 -8.88 10.27 -7.01
N THR A 155 -9.81 11.22 -7.15
CA THR A 155 -10.09 12.24 -6.13
C THR A 155 -10.68 11.64 -4.86
N GLN A 156 -11.52 10.60 -4.97
CA GLN A 156 -12.03 9.90 -3.79
C GLN A 156 -10.94 9.13 -3.05
N ILE A 157 -9.98 8.58 -3.80
CA ILE A 157 -8.79 7.93 -3.23
C ILE A 157 -7.92 8.99 -2.52
N ASP A 158 -7.70 10.17 -3.09
CA ASP A 158 -6.92 11.22 -2.43
C ASP A 158 -7.62 11.78 -1.18
N ALA A 159 -8.94 11.94 -1.24
CA ALA A 159 -9.75 12.53 -0.16
C ALA A 159 -9.76 11.72 1.15
N GLN A 160 -9.25 10.48 1.14
CA GLN A 160 -9.09 9.71 2.38
C GLN A 160 -7.96 10.25 3.27
N LEU A 161 -6.98 10.93 2.66
CA LEU A 161 -5.89 11.54 3.39
C LEU A 161 -6.38 12.85 4.01
N LYS A 162 -6.21 12.99 5.32
CA LYS A 162 -6.47 14.25 6.04
C LYS A 162 -5.31 15.20 5.84
N CYS A 163 -5.06 15.58 4.59
CA CYS A 163 -3.99 16.50 4.24
C CYS A 163 -4.29 17.86 4.85
N ASN A 164 -3.44 18.31 5.77
CA ASN A 164 -3.48 19.70 6.20
C ASN A 164 -3.02 20.55 5.02
N SER A 165 -3.90 21.42 4.56
CA SER A 165 -3.55 22.50 3.66
C SER A 165 -2.85 23.59 4.46
N ASP A 166 -1.61 23.37 4.84
CA ASP A 166 -0.77 24.47 5.29
C ASP A 166 -0.33 25.21 4.01
N ALA A 167 -1.11 26.24 3.68
CA ALA A 167 -0.85 27.20 2.60
C ALA A 167 0.15 28.27 3.04
#